data_AF-A0A6A6DCN1-F1
#
_entry.id   AF-A0A6A6DCN1-F1
#
_cell.length_a   1.000
_cell.length_b   1.000
_cell.length_c   1.000
_cell.angle_alpha   90.00
_cell.angle_beta   90.00
_cell.angle_gamma   90.00
#
_symmetry.space_group_name_H-M   'P 1'
#
loop_
_entity.id
_entity.type
_entity.pdbx_description
1 polymer ?
#
loop_
_entity_poly.entity_id
_entity_poly.type
_entity_poly.pdbx_seq_one_letter_code
_entity_poly.pdbx_strand_id
1 'polypeptide(L)'
;SANNTLRKAQYERHFKKWGFQRYTRRENWEAIALKVTKRKRDNKESEVRIDGEVVCVKKLRKELSRYAPTPKTPEGIYVCTPPSLHVNTCLSYNLPWFRFLAMFESKGSYTTGLNYLYIGLTLY
;
A
#
# COMPACT_ATOMS: atom_id res chain seq x y z
N SER A 1 -24.23 -1.16 60.39
CA SER A 1 -23.71 -1.74 59.14
C SER A 1 -23.35 -0.60 58.21
N ALA A 2 -22.07 -0.35 57.95
CA ALA A 2 -21.61 0.79 57.16
C ALA A 2 -21.88 0.54 55.67
N ASN A 3 -22.73 1.40 55.10
CA ASN A 3 -23.08 1.52 53.70
C ASN A 3 -21.83 1.75 52.84
N ASN A 4 -21.32 0.65 52.28
CA ASN A 4 -20.15 0.58 51.42
C ASN A 4 -20.44 1.14 50.01
N THR A 5 -20.73 2.43 49.90
CA THR A 5 -20.76 3.14 48.62
C THR A 5 -19.35 3.52 48.22
N LEU A 6 -18.54 2.55 47.81
CA LEU A 6 -17.28 2.82 47.12
C LEU A 6 -17.59 3.63 45.87
N ARG A 7 -16.98 4.81 45.76
CA ARG A 7 -17.18 5.75 44.65
C ARG A 7 -16.66 5.07 43.39
N LYS A 8 -17.37 5.18 42.25
CA LYS A 8 -17.01 4.56 40.95
C LYS A 8 -15.50 4.59 40.63
N ALA A 9 -14.84 5.71 40.89
CA ALA A 9 -13.40 5.90 40.68
C ALA A 9 -12.49 4.95 41.49
N GLN A 10 -12.90 4.50 42.67
CA GLN A 10 -12.16 3.53 43.48
C GLN A 10 -12.16 2.17 42.80
N TYR A 11 -13.33 1.68 42.36
CA TYR A 11 -13.43 0.42 41.61
C TYR A 11 -12.64 0.48 40.30
N GLU A 12 -12.73 1.57 39.54
CA GLU A 12 -11.94 1.73 38.31
C GLU A 12 -10.43 1.66 38.55
N ARG A 13 -9.93 2.20 39.68
CA ARG A 13 -8.52 2.05 40.07
C ARG A 13 -8.17 0.60 40.40
N HIS A 14 -9.04 -0.11 41.11
CA HIS A 14 -8.82 -1.53 41.42
C HIS A 14 -8.85 -2.40 40.16
N PHE A 15 -9.80 -2.19 39.23
CA PHE A 15 -9.84 -2.89 37.95
C PHE A 15 -8.57 -2.66 37.12
N LYS A 16 -8.08 -1.42 37.07
CA LYS A 16 -6.78 -1.12 36.43
C LYS A 16 -5.62 -1.82 37.13
N LYS A 17 -5.58 -1.82 38.47
CA LYS A 17 -4.54 -2.49 39.26
C LYS A 17 -4.53 -4.00 39.04
N TRP A 18 -5.70 -4.61 38.89
CA TRP A 18 -5.86 -6.03 38.59
C TRP A 18 -5.66 -6.37 37.10
N GLY A 19 -5.39 -5.38 36.26
CA GLY A 19 -5.11 -5.60 34.83
C GLY A 19 -6.35 -5.82 33.96
N PHE A 20 -7.57 -5.60 34.48
CA PHE A 20 -8.78 -5.66 33.66
C PHE A 20 -8.77 -4.51 32.66
N GLN A 21 -8.83 -4.87 31.38
CA GLN A 21 -8.90 -3.91 30.28
C GLN A 21 -10.27 -4.00 29.61
N ARG A 22 -10.95 -2.86 29.53
CA ARG A 22 -12.22 -2.77 28.79
C ARG A 22 -12.01 -2.95 27.28
N TYR A 23 -10.83 -2.61 26.77
CA TYR A 23 -10.51 -2.60 25.36
C TYR A 23 -9.30 -3.48 25.09
N THR A 24 -9.41 -4.30 24.06
CA THR A 24 -8.30 -5.07 23.52
C THR A 24 -7.26 -4.12 22.93
N ARG A 25 -5.98 -4.35 23.24
CA ARG A 25 -4.87 -3.53 22.76
C ARG A 25 -4.69 -3.66 21.24
N ARG A 26 -4.02 -2.66 20.65
CA ARG A 26 -3.71 -2.62 19.23
C ARG A 26 -2.86 -3.83 18.80
N GLU A 27 -1.84 -4.16 19.56
CA GLU A 27 -0.89 -5.23 19.25
C GLU A 27 -1.60 -6.59 19.20
N ASN A 28 -2.57 -6.78 20.09
CA ASN A 28 -3.41 -7.98 20.10
C ASN A 28 -4.27 -8.07 18.84
N TRP A 29 -4.87 -6.95 18.39
CA TRP A 29 -5.63 -6.94 17.13
C TRP A 29 -4.77 -7.19 15.91
N GLU A 30 -3.55 -6.66 15.86
CA GLU A 30 -2.58 -6.93 14.78
C GLU A 30 -2.21 -8.42 14.75
N ALA A 31 -1.93 -9.02 15.91
CA ALA A 31 -1.65 -10.46 16.03
C ALA A 31 -2.85 -11.33 15.61
N ILE A 32 -4.07 -10.95 16.00
CA ILE A 32 -5.31 -11.61 15.58
C ILE A 32 -5.47 -11.50 14.06
N ALA A 33 -5.27 -10.30 13.50
CA ALA A 33 -5.39 -10.06 12.07
C ALA A 33 -4.42 -10.90 11.25
N LEU A 34 -3.16 -11.00 11.69
CA LEU A 34 -2.16 -11.87 11.06
C LEU A 34 -2.56 -13.34 11.10
N LYS A 35 -3.01 -13.84 12.25
CA LYS A 35 -3.42 -15.26 12.39
C LYS A 35 -4.66 -15.57 11.57
N VAL A 36 -5.68 -14.71 11.61
CA VAL A 36 -6.93 -14.91 10.87
C VAL A 36 -6.68 -14.83 9.37
N THR A 37 -5.91 -13.85 8.89
CA THR A 37 -5.58 -13.74 7.46
C THR A 37 -4.78 -14.93 6.97
N LYS A 38 -3.81 -15.42 7.76
CA LYS A 38 -3.08 -16.65 7.45
C LYS A 38 -4.01 -17.86 7.36
N ARG A 39 -4.87 -18.10 8.36
CA ARG A 39 -5.79 -19.24 8.36
C ARG A 39 -6.82 -19.18 7.22
N LYS A 40 -7.25 -17.97 6.85
CA LYS A 40 -8.09 -17.75 5.68
C LYS A 40 -7.38 -18.15 4.38
N ARG A 41 -6.08 -17.84 4.22
CA ARG A 41 -5.29 -18.32 3.07
C ARG A 41 -5.19 -19.84 3.02
N ASP A 42 -5.16 -20.49 4.19
CA ASP A 42 -5.15 -21.95 4.32
C ASP A 42 -6.55 -22.58 4.20
N ASN A 43 -7.58 -21.81 3.82
CA ASN A 43 -9.00 -22.23 3.76
C ASN A 43 -9.55 -22.81 5.08
N LYS A 44 -9.13 -22.24 6.23
CA LYS A 44 -9.57 -22.66 7.56
C LYS A 44 -10.40 -21.57 8.23
N GLU A 45 -11.64 -21.89 8.56
CA GLU A 45 -12.49 -21.04 9.40
C GLU A 45 -11.94 -20.95 10.83
N SER A 46 -12.11 -19.79 11.47
CA SER A 46 -11.54 -19.51 12.78
C SER A 46 -12.50 -18.70 13.65
N GLU A 47 -12.93 -19.28 14.77
CA GLU A 47 -13.63 -18.54 15.83
C GLU A 47 -12.60 -17.81 16.70
N VAL A 48 -12.73 -16.50 16.82
CA VAL A 48 -11.82 -15.67 17.62
C VAL A 48 -12.45 -15.43 19.00
N ARG A 49 -11.74 -15.84 20.05
CA ARG A 49 -12.10 -15.59 21.45
C ARG A 49 -11.10 -14.66 22.11
N ILE A 50 -11.59 -13.65 22.83
CA ILE A 50 -10.77 -12.70 23.60
C ILE A 50 -11.28 -12.74 25.04
N ASP A 51 -10.39 -12.98 26.00
CA ASP A 51 -10.72 -13.06 27.43
C ASP A 51 -11.85 -14.08 27.74
N GLY A 52 -11.92 -15.16 26.97
CA GLY A 52 -12.93 -16.22 27.11
C GLY A 52 -14.24 -15.95 26.36
N GLU A 53 -14.47 -14.74 25.86
CA GLU A 53 -15.67 -14.38 25.09
C GLU A 53 -15.46 -14.50 23.58
N VAL A 54 -16.47 -15.03 22.88
CA VAL A 54 -16.49 -15.08 21.41
C VAL A 54 -16.71 -13.67 20.85
N VAL A 55 -15.80 -13.24 19.98
CA VAL A 55 -15.90 -11.93 19.33
C VAL A 55 -16.99 -11.98 18.26
N CYS A 56 -17.97 -11.09 18.37
CA CYS A 56 -19.00 -10.93 17.33
C CYS A 56 -18.38 -10.67 15.95
N VAL A 57 -18.87 -11.37 14.92
CA VAL A 57 -18.39 -11.30 13.53
C VAL A 57 -18.35 -9.87 13.00
N LYS A 58 -19.35 -9.03 13.32
CA LYS A 58 -19.39 -7.62 12.90
C LYS A 58 -18.21 -6.81 13.47
N LYS A 59 -17.87 -7.03 14.74
CA LYS A 59 -16.72 -6.39 15.40
C LYS A 59 -15.41 -6.94 14.83
N LEU A 60 -15.32 -8.26 14.66
CA LEU A 60 -14.15 -8.91 14.10
C LEU A 60 -13.84 -8.38 12.70
N ARG A 61 -14.82 -8.31 11.80
CA ARG A 61 -14.64 -7.77 10.44
C ARG A 61 -14.13 -6.32 10.44
N LYS A 62 -14.68 -5.49 11.33
CA LYS A 62 -14.28 -4.09 11.47
C LYS A 62 -12.83 -3.96 11.91
N GLU A 63 -12.44 -4.66 12.97
CA GLU A 63 -11.08 -4.57 13.50
C GLU A 63 -10.05 -5.26 12.59
N LEU A 64 -10.42 -6.36 11.93
CA LEU A 64 -9.59 -6.98 10.89
C LEU A 64 -9.33 -6.03 9.73
N SER A 65 -10.33 -5.27 9.28
CA SER A 65 -10.12 -4.25 8.24
C SER A 65 -9.18 -3.14 8.68
N ARG A 66 -9.20 -2.77 9.96
CA ARG A 66 -8.39 -1.69 10.51
C ARG A 66 -6.93 -2.10 10.72
N TYR A 67 -6.70 -3.33 11.16
CA TYR A 67 -5.39 -3.85 11.53
C TYR A 67 -4.88 -4.92 10.57
N ALA A 68 -5.52 -5.08 9.40
CA ALA A 68 -5.03 -5.97 8.36
C ALA A 68 -3.60 -5.57 7.99
N PRO A 69 -2.67 -6.54 7.93
CA PRO A 69 -1.32 -6.26 7.46
C PRO A 69 -1.40 -5.82 5.99
N THR A 70 -1.12 -4.56 5.72
CA THR A 70 -0.69 -4.16 4.38
C THR A 70 0.68 -4.80 4.15
N PRO A 71 0.85 -5.64 3.12
CA PRO A 71 2.17 -6.14 2.80
C PRO A 71 3.05 -4.93 2.49
N LYS A 72 4.12 -4.74 3.26
CA LYS A 72 5.12 -3.74 2.91
C LYS A 72 5.71 -4.16 1.57
N THR A 73 5.57 -3.29 0.58
CA THR A 73 6.20 -3.50 -0.71
C THR A 73 7.70 -3.62 -0.47
N PRO A 74 8.37 -4.66 -0.99
CA PRO A 74 9.81 -4.80 -0.86
C PRO A 74 10.53 -3.55 -1.35
N GLU A 75 11.65 -3.22 -0.70
CA GLU A 75 12.49 -2.11 -1.15
C GLU A 75 12.92 -2.34 -2.61
N GLY A 76 12.81 -1.30 -3.44
CA GLY A 76 13.08 -1.38 -4.89
C GLY A 76 11.91 -1.86 -5.75
N ILE A 77 10.76 -2.25 -5.18
CA ILE A 77 9.55 -2.56 -5.95
C ILE A 77 8.58 -1.37 -5.88
N TYR A 78 8.26 -0.80 -7.04
CA TYR A 78 7.31 0.29 -7.18
C TYR A 78 6.07 -0.23 -7.91
N VAL A 79 4.91 -0.16 -7.26
CA VAL A 79 3.61 -0.44 -7.90
C VAL A 79 2.97 0.90 -8.21
N CYS A 80 3.05 1.33 -9.46
CA CYS A 80 2.42 2.55 -9.92
C CYS A 80 1.14 2.20 -10.69
N THR A 81 0.02 2.82 -10.34
CA THR A 81 -1.12 2.85 -11.25
C THR A 81 -0.69 3.68 -12.47
N PRO A 82 -0.69 3.13 -13.70
CA PRO A 82 -0.35 3.91 -14.86
C PRO A 82 -1.27 5.13 -14.92
N PRO A 83 -0.75 6.32 -15.31
CA PRO A 83 -1.60 7.49 -15.49
C PRO A 83 -2.79 7.10 -16.36
N SER A 84 -4.00 7.45 -15.95
CA SER A 84 -5.15 7.30 -16.83
C SER A 84 -4.80 8.06 -18.12
N LEU A 85 -5.02 7.41 -19.27
CA LEU A 85 -4.73 7.95 -20.61
C LEU A 85 -5.48 9.26 -20.93
N HIS A 86 -6.12 9.90 -19.94
CA HIS A 86 -7.01 11.02 -20.11
C HIS A 86 -6.73 12.18 -19.13
N VAL A 87 -5.47 12.51 -18.88
CA VAL A 87 -5.13 13.76 -18.19
C VAL A 87 -3.93 14.46 -18.86
N ASN A 88 -4.27 15.46 -19.68
CA ASN A 88 -3.43 16.58 -20.11
C ASN A 88 -2.16 16.29 -20.95
N THR A 89 -2.37 15.95 -22.23
CA THR A 89 -1.39 16.17 -23.30
C THR A 89 -0.92 17.63 -23.40
N CYS A 90 -1.64 18.61 -22.82
CA CYS A 90 -1.20 20.01 -22.80
C CYS A 90 0.05 20.28 -21.94
N LEU A 91 0.37 19.45 -20.94
CA LEU A 91 1.55 19.65 -20.10
C LEU A 91 2.82 19.06 -20.72
N SER A 92 2.73 18.17 -21.71
CA SER A 92 3.91 17.54 -22.31
C SER A 92 4.65 18.46 -23.30
N TYR A 93 3.94 19.31 -24.05
CA TYR A 93 4.57 20.06 -25.15
C TYR A 93 5.38 21.30 -24.71
N ASN A 94 5.18 21.79 -23.48
CA ASN A 94 5.86 22.99 -22.97
C ASN A 94 7.04 22.69 -22.03
N LEU A 95 7.33 21.42 -21.75
CA LEU A 95 8.48 21.07 -20.92
C LEU A 95 9.80 21.30 -21.68
N PRO A 96 10.83 21.87 -21.03
CA PRO A 96 12.11 22.14 -21.66
C PRO A 96 12.72 20.92 -22.37
N TRP A 97 12.53 19.73 -21.82
CA TRP A 97 13.05 18.48 -22.38
C TRP A 97 12.40 18.09 -23.72
N PHE A 98 11.08 18.27 -23.86
CA PHE A 98 10.40 18.02 -25.14
C PHE A 98 10.79 19.05 -26.20
N ARG A 99 11.01 20.31 -25.81
CA ARG A 99 11.53 21.36 -26.71
C ARG A 99 12.95 21.05 -27.18
N PHE A 100 13.79 20.49 -26.30
CA PHE A 100 15.13 20.04 -26.62
C PHE A 100 15.11 18.87 -27.61
N LEU A 101 14.23 17.89 -27.44
CA LEU A 101 14.09 16.77 -28.39
C LEU A 101 13.60 17.21 -29.78
N ALA A 102 12.61 18.09 -29.85
CA ALA A 102 12.12 18.65 -31.12
C ALA A 102 13.22 19.38 -31.91
N MET A 103 14.24 19.91 -31.22
CA MET A 103 15.40 20.54 -31.85
C MET A 103 16.29 19.55 -32.61
N PHE A 104 16.37 18.28 -32.19
CA PHE A 104 17.11 17.25 -32.92
C PHE A 104 16.33 16.74 -34.13
N GLU A 105 15.01 16.58 -34.00
CA GLU A 105 14.16 16.11 -35.09
C GLU A 105 14.13 17.11 -36.27
N SER A 106 14.17 18.41 -35.98
CA SER A 106 14.22 19.46 -37.01
C SER A 106 15.54 19.52 -37.79
N LYS A 107 16.63 18.90 -37.30
CA LYS A 107 17.97 19.00 -37.91
C LYS A 107 18.38 17.75 -38.70
N GLY A 108 17.47 16.81 -38.92
CA GLY A 108 17.72 15.55 -39.63
C GLY A 108 17.62 15.60 -41.16
N SER A 109 17.80 16.74 -41.83
CA SER A 109 17.80 16.78 -43.30
C SER A 109 18.92 17.67 -43.86
N TYR A 110 20.12 17.12 -43.89
CA TYR A 110 21.20 17.59 -44.77
C TYR A 110 22.08 16.40 -45.17
N THR A 111 21.60 15.55 -46.08
CA THR A 111 22.50 14.76 -46.95
C THR A 111 21.82 14.46 -48.29
N THR A 112 21.43 15.50 -49.03
CA THR A 112 21.42 15.42 -50.50
C THR A 112 22.75 15.96 -51.00
N GLY A 113 23.70 15.05 -51.21
CA GLY A 113 25.01 15.35 -51.78
C GLY A 113 26.02 14.27 -51.40
N LEU A 114 26.44 13.50 -52.41
CA LEU A 114 27.46 12.42 -52.44
C LEU A 114 26.95 10.98 -52.71
N ASN A 115 26.21 10.83 -53.82
CA ASN A 115 26.46 9.75 -54.80
C ASN A 115 26.97 10.52 -56.05
N TYR A 116 28.12 10.29 -56.67
CA TYR A 116 28.76 9.06 -57.09
C TYR A 116 30.27 9.30 -57.28
N LEU A 117 31.12 8.59 -56.54
CA LEU A 117 32.48 8.31 -57.00
C LEU A 117 32.97 6.99 -56.40
N TYR A 118 32.26 5.91 -56.71
CA TYR A 118 32.73 4.53 -56.56
C TYR A 118 31.98 3.64 -57.57
N ILE A 119 32.21 3.88 -58.87
CA ILE A 119 32.04 2.84 -59.89
C ILE A 119 33.27 2.90 -60.78
N GLY A 120 34.31 2.20 -60.34
CA GLY A 120 35.56 1.99 -61.05
C GLY A 120 36.39 1.04 -60.21
N LEU A 121 36.59 -0.17 -60.73
CA LEU A 121 37.35 -1.31 -60.16
C LEU A 121 36.59 -2.25 -59.23
N THR A 122 35.72 -3.07 -59.83
CA THR A 122 35.72 -4.55 -59.60
C THR A 122 34.84 -5.20 -60.65
N LEU A 123 35.43 -5.65 -61.75
CA LEU A 123 35.40 -7.05 -62.20
C LEU A 123 36.11 -7.16 -63.55
N TYR A 124 37.05 -8.09 -63.54
CA TYR A 124 37.69 -8.74 -64.69
C TYR A 124 36.64 -9.42 -65.58
#